data_AF-A0A915E1T4-F1
#
_entry.id   AF-A0A915E1T4-F1
#
_cell.length_a   1.000
_cell.length_b   1.000
_cell.length_c   1.000
_cell.angle_alpha   90.00
_cell.angle_beta   90.00
_cell.angle_gamma   90.00
#
_symmetry.space_group_name_H-M   'P 1'
#
loop_
_entity.id
_entity.type
_entity.pdbx_description
1 polymer ?
#
loop_
_entity_poly.entity_id
_entity_poly.type
_entity_poly.pdbx_seq_one_letter_code
_entity_poly.pdbx_strand_id
1 'polypeptide(L)'
;MWTRWNMPNTLGCIDGKHIEIKKPANSGSLHYNYKGPFSLPVLILASPFFFLGMVPSVAHNMMKPFSGMDCRLNAIFNYRLSRCRRLIENVFGMLALKWRILLSAIEARPETADWIVKAAFAYTTLSWKSTPIMTKAFGG
;
A
#
# COMPACT_ATOMS: atom_id res chain seq x y z
N MET A 1 -11.87 -18.01 2.49
CA MET A 1 -12.13 -16.74 3.23
C MET A 1 -13.31 -16.86 4.20
N TRP A 2 -14.40 -17.57 3.83
CA TRP A 2 -15.60 -17.84 4.63
C TRP A 2 -15.34 -18.46 6.03
N THR A 3 -14.56 -19.54 6.12
CA THR A 3 -14.39 -20.32 7.37
C THR A 3 -13.33 -19.80 8.35
N ARG A 4 -12.35 -19.01 7.90
CA ARG A 4 -11.23 -18.58 8.77
C ARG A 4 -11.42 -17.24 9.44
N TRP A 5 -12.22 -16.33 8.86
CA TRP A 5 -12.19 -14.92 9.26
C TRP A 5 -13.57 -14.24 9.35
N ASN A 6 -14.66 -14.97 9.06
CA ASN A 6 -16.05 -14.53 9.21
C ASN A 6 -16.39 -13.16 8.56
N MET A 7 -15.76 -12.85 7.42
CA MET A 7 -16.04 -11.67 6.60
C MET A 7 -16.42 -12.10 5.19
N PRO A 8 -17.71 -12.26 4.90
CA PRO A 8 -18.15 -12.43 3.52
C PRO A 8 -17.77 -11.17 2.72
N ASN A 9 -17.24 -11.35 1.51
CA ASN A 9 -16.95 -10.30 0.51
C ASN A 9 -15.76 -9.34 0.78
N THR A 10 -14.99 -9.47 1.86
CA THR A 10 -13.75 -8.68 2.04
C THR A 10 -12.59 -9.33 1.28
N LEU A 11 -12.03 -8.69 0.25
CA LEU A 11 -10.91 -9.22 -0.54
C LEU A 11 -9.52 -8.86 0.03
N GLY A 12 -9.44 -7.78 0.82
CA GLY A 12 -8.19 -7.28 1.41
C GLY A 12 -8.32 -5.83 1.88
N CYS A 13 -7.19 -5.21 2.21
CA CYS A 13 -7.06 -3.79 2.52
C CYS A 13 -6.26 -3.11 1.42
N ILE A 14 -6.70 -1.92 0.98
CA ILE A 14 -5.94 -1.07 0.07
C ILE A 14 -5.48 0.16 0.86
N ASP A 15 -4.22 0.55 0.72
CA ASP A 15 -3.74 1.86 1.18
C ASP A 15 -2.83 2.50 0.14
N GLY A 16 -2.81 3.84 0.16
CA GLY A 16 -2.12 4.65 -0.83
C GLY A 16 -1.02 5.51 -0.22
N LYS A 17 0.11 5.61 -0.92
CA LYS A 17 1.17 6.59 -0.62
C LYS A 17 1.51 7.37 -1.87
N HIS A 18 1.68 8.68 -1.72
CA HIS A 18 2.22 9.53 -2.77
C HIS A 18 3.75 9.48 -2.72
N ILE A 19 4.37 9.14 -3.84
CA ILE A 19 5.81 9.24 -4.05
C ILE A 19 6.08 10.50 -4.84
N GLU A 20 6.91 11.39 -4.29
CA GLU A 20 7.22 12.65 -4.93
C GLU A 20 8.04 12.42 -6.20
N ILE A 21 7.74 13.19 -7.24
CA ILE A 21 8.46 13.18 -8.50
C ILE A 21 8.80 14.61 -8.91
N LYS A 22 9.86 14.77 -9.69
CA LYS A 22 10.14 16.05 -10.34
C LYS A 22 8.99 16.43 -11.26
N LYS A 23 8.64 17.73 -11.31
CA LYS A 23 7.63 18.26 -12.23
C LYS A 23 7.94 17.78 -13.66
N PRO A 24 7.05 17.01 -14.30
CA PRO A 24 7.29 16.55 -15.66
C PRO A 24 7.13 17.73 -16.63
N ALA A 25 8.00 17.79 -17.65
CA ALA A 25 7.90 18.83 -18.68
C ALA A 25 6.55 18.72 -19.40
N ASN A 26 5.90 19.87 -19.67
CA ASN A 26 4.61 19.96 -20.38
C ASN A 26 3.44 19.17 -19.74
N SER A 27 3.51 18.82 -18.46
CA SER A 27 2.46 18.07 -17.76
C SER A 27 1.27 18.90 -17.29
N GLY A 28 1.40 20.23 -17.23
CA GLY A 28 0.39 21.08 -16.59
C GLY A 28 0.20 20.69 -15.12
N SER A 29 -1.01 20.23 -14.78
CA SER A 29 -1.37 19.70 -13.46
C SER A 29 -1.42 18.16 -13.40
N LEU A 30 -1.06 17.47 -14.49
CA LEU A 30 -0.95 16.01 -14.49
C LEU A 30 0.17 15.60 -13.51
N HIS A 31 -0.18 14.76 -12.53
CA HIS A 31 0.64 14.40 -11.36
C HIS A 31 0.76 15.46 -10.26
N TYR A 32 0.10 16.61 -10.37
CA TYR A 32 0.10 17.62 -9.31
C TYR A 32 -0.78 17.17 -8.14
N ASN A 33 -0.19 17.09 -6.94
CA ASN A 33 -0.93 16.82 -5.72
C ASN A 33 -1.52 18.13 -5.17
N TYR A 34 -2.74 18.08 -4.61
CA TYR A 34 -3.34 19.22 -3.93
C TYR A 34 -2.48 19.77 -2.78
N LYS A 35 -1.57 18.95 -2.21
CA LYS A 35 -0.61 19.36 -1.18
C LYS A 35 0.57 20.18 -1.70
N GLY A 36 0.68 20.40 -3.01
CA GLY A 36 1.73 21.22 -3.63
C GLY A 36 2.75 20.48 -4.49
N PRO A 37 3.29 19.30 -4.13
CA PRO A 37 4.31 18.63 -4.94
C PRO A 37 3.70 17.82 -6.08
N PHE A 38 4.50 17.54 -7.11
CA PHE A 38 4.16 16.52 -8.10
C PHE A 38 4.42 15.13 -7.51
N SER A 39 3.50 14.20 -7.68
CA SER A 39 3.62 12.86 -7.09
C SER A 39 2.94 11.78 -7.91
N LEU A 40 3.48 10.57 -7.84
CA LEU A 40 2.86 9.36 -8.31
C LEU A 40 2.04 8.72 -7.18
N PRO A 41 0.73 8.51 -7.35
CA PRO A 41 -0.06 7.75 -6.39
C PRO A 41 0.28 6.26 -6.50
N VAL A 42 0.75 5.67 -5.41
CA VAL A 42 1.02 4.24 -5.29
C VAL A 42 -0.01 3.62 -4.39
N LEU A 43 -0.76 2.64 -4.90
CA LEU A 43 -1.75 1.87 -4.13
C LEU A 43 -1.24 0.44 -3.92
N ILE A 44 -1.28 -0.05 -2.69
CA ILE A 44 -0.95 -1.43 -2.35
C ILE A 44 -2.22 -2.15 -1.91
N LEU A 45 -2.47 -3.35 -2.44
CA LEU A 45 -3.50 -4.26 -1.94
C LEU A 45 -2.88 -5.36 -1.07
N ALA A 46 -3.19 -5.34 0.22
CA ALA A 46 -2.85 -6.42 1.13
C ALA A 46 -4.03 -7.38 1.30
N SER A 47 -3.85 -8.63 0.89
CA SER A 47 -4.76 -9.73 1.23
C SER A 47 -4.08 -10.69 2.20
N PRO A 48 -4.82 -11.30 3.15
CA PRO A 48 -4.25 -12.28 4.09
C PRO A 48 -3.64 -13.54 3.43
N PHE A 49 -3.84 -13.74 2.12
CA PHE A 49 -3.25 -14.85 1.37
C PHE A 49 -2.13 -14.42 0.41
N PHE A 50 -2.13 -13.17 -0.07
CA PHE A 50 -1.15 -12.65 -1.05
C PHE A 50 -1.01 -11.13 -0.91
N PHE A 51 0.24 -10.63 -0.96
CA PHE A 51 0.50 -9.26 -1.38
C PHE A 51 0.15 -9.17 -2.87
N LEU A 52 -0.92 -8.45 -3.21
CA LEU A 52 -1.25 -8.18 -4.61
C LEU A 52 -0.74 -6.78 -4.94
N GLY A 53 -0.04 -6.67 -6.06
CA GLY A 53 0.76 -5.51 -6.46
C GLY A 53 -0.02 -4.22 -6.69
N MET A 54 0.63 -3.25 -7.33
CA MET A 54 0.05 -1.94 -7.62
C MET A 54 -1.26 -2.08 -8.38
N VAL A 55 -2.37 -1.65 -7.77
CA VAL A 55 -3.70 -1.77 -8.37
C VAL A 55 -4.11 -0.42 -8.97
N PRO A 56 -4.52 -0.34 -10.25
CA PRO A 56 -5.20 0.83 -10.77
C PRO A 56 -6.55 1.00 -10.04
N SER A 57 -6.78 2.20 -9.50
CA SER A 57 -7.90 2.62 -8.64
C SER A 57 -9.19 1.77 -8.78
N VAL A 58 -9.44 0.88 -7.81
CA VAL A 58 -10.72 0.19 -7.63
C VAL A 58 -11.44 0.83 -6.45
N ALA A 59 -12.44 1.66 -6.72
CA ALA A 59 -13.16 2.43 -5.69
C ALA A 59 -14.56 1.88 -5.34
N HIS A 60 -15.11 0.94 -6.11
CA HIS A 60 -16.56 0.66 -6.05
C HIS A 60 -17.04 -0.13 -4.82
N ASN A 61 -16.15 -0.76 -4.05
CA ASN A 61 -16.53 -1.59 -2.88
C ASN A 61 -15.58 -1.42 -1.67
N MET A 62 -14.96 -0.25 -1.51
CA MET A 62 -14.04 -0.02 -0.39
C MET A 62 -14.81 0.26 0.91
N MET A 63 -14.85 -0.73 1.80
CA MET A 63 -15.44 -0.54 3.13
C MET A 63 -14.58 0.38 4.00
N LYS A 64 -15.22 1.37 4.60
CA LYS A 64 -14.62 2.25 5.62
C LYS A 64 -14.67 1.57 6.99
N PRO A 65 -13.76 1.91 7.91
CA PRO A 65 -13.90 1.50 9.30
C PRO A 65 -15.24 1.98 9.86
N PHE A 66 -15.88 1.13 10.65
CA PHE A 66 -17.13 1.50 11.33
C PHE A 66 -16.81 2.50 12.45
N SER A 67 -17.54 3.61 12.50
CA SER A 67 -17.47 4.60 13.57
C SER A 67 -18.24 4.11 14.80
N GLY A 68 -17.61 4.08 15.98
CA GLY A 68 -18.27 3.70 17.23
C GLY A 68 -18.15 2.20 17.57
N MET A 69 -18.61 1.84 18.78
CA MET A 69 -18.57 0.48 19.33
C MET A 69 -19.89 -0.24 19.13
N ASP A 70 -20.45 -0.19 17.92
CA ASP A 70 -21.71 -0.89 17.63
C ASP A 70 -21.40 -2.35 17.27
N CYS A 71 -21.57 -3.25 18.22
CA CYS A 71 -21.45 -4.71 18.13
C CYS A 71 -20.04 -5.34 17.94
N ARG A 72 -19.87 -6.54 18.53
CA ARG A 72 -18.62 -7.33 18.55
C ARG A 72 -18.05 -7.61 17.14
N LEU A 73 -18.91 -7.77 16.14
CA LEU A 73 -18.48 -8.02 14.76
C LEU A 73 -17.79 -6.80 14.14
N ASN A 74 -18.29 -5.58 14.39
CA ASN A 74 -17.65 -4.36 13.92
C ASN A 74 -16.31 -4.12 14.61
N ALA A 75 -16.19 -4.45 15.90
CA ALA A 75 -14.92 -4.39 16.61
C ALA A 75 -13.89 -5.39 16.03
N ILE A 76 -14.31 -6.62 15.74
CA ILE A 76 -13.47 -7.62 15.05
C ILE A 76 -13.10 -7.12 13.65
N PHE A 77 -14.03 -6.48 12.94
CA PHE A 77 -13.76 -5.91 11.63
C PHE A 77 -12.70 -4.82 11.67
N ASN A 78 -12.90 -3.81 12.53
CA ASN A 78 -11.99 -2.69 12.70
C ASN A 78 -10.60 -3.17 13.14
N TYR A 79 -10.51 -4.15 14.05
CA TYR A 79 -9.24 -4.75 14.46
C TYR A 79 -8.48 -5.38 13.29
N ARG A 80 -9.18 -6.15 12.44
CA ARG A 80 -8.59 -6.82 11.28
C ARG A 80 -8.18 -5.83 10.20
N LEU A 81 -9.03 -4.83 9.92
CA LEU A 81 -8.69 -3.75 9.01
C LEU A 81 -7.44 -3.01 9.50
N SER A 82 -7.34 -2.73 10.81
CA SER A 82 -6.15 -2.14 11.43
C SER A 82 -4.89 -3.02 11.28
N ARG A 83 -5.01 -4.35 11.39
CA ARG A 83 -3.88 -5.28 11.15
C ARG A 83 -3.41 -5.24 9.70
N CYS A 84 -4.34 -5.20 8.74
CA CYS A 84 -4.00 -5.10 7.32
C CYS A 84 -3.37 -3.74 6.97
N ARG A 85 -3.84 -2.63 7.56
CA ARG A 85 -3.21 -1.31 7.37
C ARG A 85 -1.79 -1.27 7.94
N ARG A 86 -1.59 -1.78 9.16
CA ARG A 86 -0.25 -1.91 9.78
C ARG A 86 0.71 -2.70 8.90
N LEU A 87 0.24 -3.76 8.26
CA LEU A 87 1.03 -4.55 7.31
C LEU A 87 1.49 -3.71 6.11
N ILE A 88 0.59 -2.89 5.55
CA ILE A 88 0.90 -1.99 4.44
C ILE A 88 1.91 -0.91 4.87
N GLU A 89 1.68 -0.28 6.02
CA GLU A 89 2.60 0.70 6.62
C GLU A 89 4.00 0.11 6.85
N ASN A 90 4.09 -1.12 7.35
CA ASN A 90 5.36 -1.82 7.53
C ASN A 90 6.09 -2.05 6.20
N VAL A 91 5.37 -2.37 5.12
CA VAL A 91 5.97 -2.50 3.79
C VAL A 91 6.49 -1.17 3.27
N PHE A 92 5.73 -0.09 3.44
CA PHE A 92 6.23 1.24 3.11
C PHE A 92 7.46 1.61 3.94
N GLY A 93 7.49 1.25 5.23
CA GLY A 93 8.64 1.46 6.10
C GLY A 93 9.89 0.70 5.64
N MET A 94 9.74 -0.57 5.24
CA MET A 94 10.85 -1.33 4.66
C MET A 94 11.34 -0.77 3.33
N LEU A 95 10.41 -0.36 2.46
CA LEU A 95 10.76 0.26 1.19
C LEU A 95 11.53 1.55 1.41
N ALA A 96 11.11 2.38 2.35
CA ALA A 96 11.83 3.57 2.79
C ALA A 96 13.25 3.25 3.31
N LEU A 97 13.39 2.19 4.12
CA LEU A 97 14.67 1.78 4.67
C LEU A 97 15.63 1.20 3.61
N LYS A 98 15.13 0.39 2.68
CA LYS A 98 15.95 -0.27 1.63
C LYS A 98 16.22 0.64 0.43
N TRP A 99 15.26 1.46 0.05
CA TRP A 99 15.27 2.24 -1.19
C TRP A 99 15.17 3.72 -0.87
N ARG A 100 16.31 4.35 -0.55
CA ARG A 100 16.38 5.78 -0.24
C ARG A 100 15.84 6.67 -1.37
N ILE A 101 15.87 6.19 -2.62
CA ILE A 101 15.28 6.88 -3.78
C ILE A 101 13.77 7.11 -3.65
N LEU A 102 13.06 6.32 -2.84
CA LEU A 102 11.62 6.49 -2.58
C LEU A 102 11.32 7.50 -1.45
N LEU A 103 12.35 7.99 -0.76
CA LEU A 103 12.24 8.98 0.31
C LEU A 103 12.44 10.42 -0.16
N SER A 104 12.98 10.59 -1.37
CA SER A 104 13.17 11.89 -2.02
C SER A 104 12.35 11.97 -3.30
N ALA A 105 12.16 13.17 -3.83
CA ALA A 105 11.58 13.34 -5.15
C ALA A 105 12.41 12.59 -6.20
N ILE A 106 11.78 11.68 -6.95
CA ILE A 106 12.46 10.93 -8.01
C ILE A 106 12.72 11.88 -9.17
N GLU A 107 13.99 12.08 -9.51
CA GLU A 107 14.43 12.91 -10.65
C GLU A 107 14.38 12.16 -11.98
N ALA A 108 13.24 11.53 -12.28
CA ALA A 108 13.02 10.79 -13.52
C ALA A 108 11.70 11.21 -14.17
N ARG A 109 11.51 10.82 -15.43
CA ARG A 109 10.20 10.96 -16.09
C ARG A 109 9.15 10.10 -15.35
N PRO A 110 7.86 10.49 -15.30
CA PRO A 110 6.82 9.75 -14.60
C PRO A 110 6.78 8.26 -14.92
N GLU A 111 6.98 7.91 -16.19
CA GLU A 111 6.96 6.53 -16.67
C GLU A 111 8.13 5.75 -16.09
N THR A 112 9.32 6.35 -16.08
CA THR A 112 10.52 5.75 -15.49
C THR A 112 10.40 5.62 -13.97
N ALA A 113 9.86 6.65 -13.31
CA ALA A 113 9.60 6.62 -11.87
C ALA A 113 8.61 5.51 -11.49
N ASP A 114 7.56 5.29 -12.29
CA ASP A 114 6.62 4.18 -12.11
C ASP A 114 7.32 2.81 -12.23
N TRP A 115 8.22 2.62 -13.22
CA TRP A 115 9.03 1.40 -13.32
C TRP A 115 9.98 1.20 -12.14
N ILE A 116 10.62 2.26 -11.65
CA ILE A 116 11.49 2.21 -10.46
C ILE A 116 10.69 1.74 -9.25
N VAL A 117 9.52 2.33 -9.03
CA VAL A 117 8.63 1.97 -7.93
C VAL A 117 8.20 0.50 -8.06
N LYS A 118 7.70 0.08 -9.23
CA LYS A 118 7.31 -1.31 -9.49
C LYS A 118 8.44 -2.30 -9.23
N ALA A 119 9.66 -1.99 -9.68
CA ALA A 119 10.83 -2.82 -9.47
C ALA A 119 11.22 -2.92 -7.98
N ALA A 120 11.24 -1.79 -7.26
CA ALA A 120 11.55 -1.77 -5.84
C ALA A 120 10.55 -2.59 -5.01
N PHE A 121 9.26 -2.48 -5.35
CA PHE A 121 8.20 -3.31 -4.77
C PHE A 121 8.41 -4.78 -5.06
N ALA A 122 8.54 -5.16 -6.33
CA ALA A 122 8.71 -6.54 -6.75
C ALA A 122 9.93 -7.18 -6.07
N TYR A 123 11.06 -6.47 -6.01
CA TYR A 123 12.26 -6.95 -5.33
C TYR A 123 12.03 -7.15 -3.82
N THR A 124 11.34 -6.21 -3.17
CA THR A 124 11.05 -6.29 -1.73
C THR A 124 10.11 -7.45 -1.42
N THR A 125 9.12 -7.71 -2.28
CA THR A 125 8.20 -8.85 -2.18
C THR A 125 8.88 -10.18 -2.51
N LEU A 126 9.82 -10.23 -3.46
CA LEU A 126 10.58 -11.45 -3.77
C LEU A 126 11.56 -11.81 -2.64
N SER A 127 12.17 -10.81 -2.02
CA SER A 127 13.05 -10.95 -0.86
C SER A 127 12.30 -11.31 0.45
N TRP A 128 10.97 -11.46 0.38
CA TRP A 128 10.07 -11.77 1.50
C TRP A 128 10.49 -13.02 2.26
N LYS A 129 10.79 -14.12 1.55
CA LYS A 129 11.13 -15.41 2.18
C LYS A 129 12.49 -15.38 2.90
N SER A 130 13.34 -14.42 2.55
CA SER A 130 14.73 -14.35 3.01
C SER A 130 14.94 -13.32 4.14
N THR A 131 13.90 -12.57 4.54
CA THR A 131 14.03 -11.47 5.52
C THR A 131 13.43 -11.86 6.88
N PRO A 132 14.24 -12.19 7.91
CA PRO A 132 13.76 -12.75 9.19
C PRO A 132 12.80 -11.84 9.98
N ILE A 133 12.96 -10.53 9.85
CA ILE A 133 12.12 -9.50 10.48
C ILE A 133 10.66 -9.64 10.02
N MET A 134 10.46 -10.02 8.76
CA MET A 134 9.14 -10.16 8.15
C MET A 134 8.45 -11.46 8.55
N THR A 135 9.22 -12.55 8.69
CA THR A 135 8.68 -13.81 9.20
C THR A 135 8.17 -13.67 10.63
N LYS A 136 8.83 -12.86 11.48
CA LYS A 136 8.37 -12.56 12.84
C LYS A 136 7.19 -11.58 12.90
N ALA A 137 7.16 -10.57 12.02
CA ALA A 137 6.07 -9.57 12.00
C ALA A 137 4.72 -10.16 11.54
N PHE A 138 4.74 -11.25 10.77
CA PHE A 138 3.57 -11.84 10.13
C PHE A 138 3.32 -13.33 10.45
N GLY A 139 4.23 -14.01 11.16
CA GLY A 139 4.17 -15.44 11.48
C GLY A 139 3.61 -15.78 12.86
N GLY A 140 2.60 -15.04 13.35
CA GLY A 140 1.92 -15.29 14.62
C GLY A 140 0.41 -15.19 14.49
#